data_AF-F9PE49-F1
#
_entry.id   AF-F9PE49-F1
#
_cell.length_a   1.000
_cell.length_b   1.000
_cell.length_c   1.000
_cell.angle_alpha   90.00
_cell.angle_beta   90.00
_cell.angle_gamma   90.00
#
_symmetry.space_group_name_H-M   'P 1'
#
loop_
_entity.id
_entity.type
_entity.pdbx_description
1 polymer ?
#
loop_
_entity_poly.entity_id
_entity_poly.type
_entity_poly.pdbx_seq_one_letter_code
_entity_poly.pdbx_strand_id
1 'polypeptide(L)'
;MKKILGLVALFVIIVSSCFYFFVRQPKNIFDEIYQETEKTYLGNNVFNQLKDVEVRKYEIYDKDMQGTGKYTPKVIYIDNYIPANYSETKIEFNFDSINKGMSIRFEWKANSKFSLWYLSYYNFKSRTLEKELAILEEPRKAGEYLKDEEKVRDYLKNTT
;
A
#
# COMPACT_ATOMS: atom_id res chain seq x y z
N MET A 1 -16.55 33.14 39.79
CA MET A 1 -15.86 31.83 39.88
C MET A 1 -16.50 30.75 39.00
N LYS A 2 -17.77 30.35 39.20
CA LYS A 2 -18.43 29.30 38.37
C LYS A 2 -18.41 29.55 36.86
N LYS A 3 -18.63 30.80 36.41
CA LYS A 3 -18.58 31.19 34.98
C LYS A 3 -17.17 31.05 34.37
N ILE A 4 -16.13 31.34 35.15
CA ILE A 4 -14.72 31.21 34.72
C ILE A 4 -14.32 29.74 34.65
N LEU A 5 -14.70 28.93 35.65
CA LEU A 5 -14.48 27.47 35.60
C LEU A 5 -15.18 26.81 34.41
N GLY A 6 -16.42 27.20 34.10
CA GLY A 6 -17.13 26.70 32.92
C GLY A 6 -16.43 27.05 31.60
N LEU A 7 -15.91 28.27 31.47
CA LEU A 7 -15.18 28.70 30.28
C LEU A 7 -13.84 27.97 30.13
N VAL A 8 -13.11 27.77 31.23
CA VAL A 8 -11.86 27.00 31.23
C VAL A 8 -12.12 25.54 30.86
N ALA A 9 -13.16 24.91 31.43
CA ALA A 9 -13.53 23.54 31.09
C ALA A 9 -13.88 23.38 29.60
N LEU A 10 -14.64 24.32 29.04
CA LEU A 10 -14.96 24.34 27.61
C LEU A 10 -13.70 24.47 26.74
N PHE A 11 -12.79 25.37 27.11
CA PHE A 11 -11.53 25.56 26.39
C PHE A 11 -10.66 24.30 26.40
N VAL A 12 -10.56 23.61 27.56
CA VAL A 12 -9.85 22.33 27.66
C VAL A 12 -10.46 21.26 26.76
N ILE A 13 -11.79 21.17 26.69
CA ILE A 13 -12.47 20.21 25.81
C ILE A 13 -12.18 20.51 24.34
N ILE A 14 -12.26 21.79 23.93
CA ILE A 14 -11.98 22.20 22.54
C ILE A 14 -10.53 21.87 22.18
N VAL A 15 -9.58 22.30 23.01
CA VAL A 15 -8.15 22.05 22.77
C VAL A 15 -7.85 20.55 22.73
N SER A 16 -8.41 19.77 23.64
CA SER A 16 -8.24 18.31 23.66
C SER A 16 -8.85 17.66 22.41
N SER A 17 -10.01 18.15 21.96
CA SER A 17 -10.65 17.68 20.73
C SER A 17 -9.80 18.00 19.51
N CYS A 18 -9.27 19.22 19.41
CA CYS A 18 -8.34 19.62 18.35
C CYS A 18 -7.12 18.70 18.32
N PHE A 19 -6.46 18.47 19.46
CA PHE A 19 -5.33 17.55 19.51
C PHE A 19 -5.71 16.12 19.09
N TYR A 20 -6.88 15.64 19.50
CA TYR A 20 -7.36 14.31 19.10
C TYR A 20 -7.57 14.20 17.58
N PHE A 21 -8.26 15.16 16.97
CA PHE A 21 -8.57 15.13 15.54
C PHE A 21 -7.36 15.44 14.66
N PHE A 22 -6.60 16.51 14.94
CA PHE A 22 -5.49 16.94 14.11
C PHE A 22 -4.32 15.93 14.11
N VAL A 23 -4.08 15.23 15.22
CA VAL A 23 -3.01 14.22 15.27
C VAL A 23 -3.37 12.97 14.47
N ARG A 24 -4.67 12.69 14.28
CA ARG A 24 -5.19 11.49 13.59
C ARG A 24 -5.53 11.71 12.12
N GLN A 25 -5.45 12.94 11.62
CA GLN A 25 -5.69 13.21 10.21
C GLN A 25 -4.56 12.64 9.33
N PRO A 26 -4.91 12.08 8.15
CA PRO A 26 -3.90 11.66 7.18
C PRO A 26 -3.11 12.88 6.70
N LYS A 27 -1.78 12.74 6.59
CA LYS A 27 -0.91 13.85 6.15
C LYS A 27 -0.65 13.85 4.65
N ASN A 28 -1.00 12.75 3.98
CA ASN A 28 -0.83 12.53 2.56
C ASN A 28 -1.81 11.44 2.09
N ILE A 29 -1.93 11.24 0.78
CA ILE A 29 -2.88 10.27 0.21
C ILE A 29 -2.59 8.81 0.65
N PHE A 30 -1.33 8.44 0.89
CA PHE A 30 -1.00 7.09 1.34
C PHE A 30 -1.37 6.86 2.81
N ASP A 31 -1.28 7.89 3.67
CA ASP A 31 -1.85 7.84 5.01
C ASP A 31 -3.37 7.60 4.94
N GLU A 32 -4.07 8.30 4.04
CA GLU A 32 -5.52 8.19 3.89
C GLU A 32 -5.94 6.78 3.43
N ILE A 33 -5.30 6.27 2.37
CA ILE A 33 -5.54 4.91 1.87
C ILE A 33 -5.25 3.89 2.97
N TYR A 34 -4.10 4.00 3.65
CA TYR A 34 -3.71 3.07 4.70
C TYR A 34 -4.69 3.08 5.89
N GLN A 35 -5.01 4.26 6.42
CA GLN A 35 -5.86 4.41 7.60
C GLN A 35 -7.31 4.00 7.33
N GLU A 36 -7.90 4.41 6.20
CA GLU A 36 -9.28 4.05 5.91
C GLU A 36 -9.40 2.55 5.61
N THR A 37 -8.37 1.94 5.01
CA THR A 37 -8.31 0.48 4.87
C THR A 37 -8.16 -0.22 6.21
N GLU A 38 -7.24 0.23 7.08
CA GLU A 38 -7.04 -0.34 8.43
C GLU A 38 -8.33 -0.30 9.27
N LYS A 39 -9.13 0.75 9.11
CA LYS A 39 -10.41 0.91 9.78
C LYS A 39 -11.51 -0.02 9.25
N THR A 40 -11.50 -0.35 7.96
CA THR A 40 -12.63 -0.99 7.28
C THR A 40 -12.40 -2.47 6.92
N TYR A 41 -11.15 -2.95 6.87
CA TYR A 41 -10.82 -4.24 6.26
C TYR A 41 -11.42 -5.49 6.93
N LEU A 42 -11.70 -5.44 8.23
CA LEU A 42 -12.34 -6.57 8.94
C LEU A 42 -13.83 -6.68 8.62
N GLY A 43 -14.48 -5.53 8.37
CA GLY A 43 -15.90 -5.43 8.01
C GLY A 43 -16.10 -5.26 6.50
N ASN A 44 -16.77 -4.17 6.12
CA ASN A 44 -16.93 -3.79 4.72
C ASN A 44 -15.75 -2.92 4.27
N ASN A 45 -14.76 -3.55 3.64
CA ASN A 45 -13.55 -2.88 3.16
C ASN A 45 -13.91 -1.74 2.19
N VAL A 46 -13.27 -0.57 2.34
CA VAL A 46 -13.47 0.60 1.47
C VAL A 46 -13.33 0.28 -0.02
N PHE A 47 -12.44 -0.64 -0.39
CA PHE A 47 -12.21 -1.07 -1.77
C PHE A 47 -13.37 -1.88 -2.35
N ASN A 48 -14.30 -2.40 -1.54
CA ASN A 48 -15.50 -3.07 -2.05
C ASN A 48 -16.45 -2.14 -2.81
N GLN A 49 -16.22 -0.82 -2.74
CA GLN A 49 -16.95 0.18 -3.53
C GLN A 49 -16.46 0.27 -4.98
N LEU A 50 -15.28 -0.28 -5.28
CA LEU A 50 -14.66 -0.25 -6.59
C LEU A 50 -15.01 -1.52 -7.38
N LYS A 51 -15.37 -1.36 -8.65
CA LYS A 51 -15.82 -2.46 -9.53
C LYS A 51 -14.69 -3.16 -10.29
N ASP A 52 -13.53 -2.53 -10.32
CA ASP A 52 -12.33 -2.90 -11.07
C ASP A 52 -11.32 -3.70 -10.24
N VAL A 53 -11.63 -3.92 -8.95
CA VAL A 53 -10.78 -4.66 -8.02
C VAL A 53 -11.55 -5.74 -7.26
N GLU A 54 -10.81 -6.74 -6.81
CA GLU A 54 -11.26 -7.77 -5.87
C GLU A 54 -10.47 -7.62 -4.57
N VAL A 55 -11.16 -7.63 -3.42
CA VAL A 55 -10.53 -7.63 -2.10
C VAL A 55 -10.45 -9.06 -1.57
N ARG A 56 -9.24 -9.54 -1.33
CA ARG A 56 -8.98 -10.85 -0.75
C ARG A 56 -8.40 -10.72 0.65
N LYS A 57 -8.82 -11.59 1.57
CA LYS A 57 -8.26 -11.69 2.92
C LYS A 57 -7.15 -12.72 2.94
N TYR A 58 -5.98 -12.34 3.45
CA TYR A 58 -4.82 -13.22 3.59
C TYR A 58 -4.47 -13.36 5.07
N GLU A 59 -4.29 -14.60 5.52
CA GLU A 59 -3.84 -14.87 6.88
C GLU A 59 -2.36 -14.47 7.04
N ILE A 60 -2.06 -13.83 8.17
CA ILE A 60 -0.70 -13.48 8.56
C ILE A 60 -0.10 -14.70 9.26
N TYR A 61 1.05 -15.15 8.77
CA TYR A 61 1.82 -16.24 9.36
C TYR A 61 2.97 -15.69 10.19
N ASP A 62 3.31 -16.38 11.28
CA ASP A 62 4.49 -16.07 12.07
C ASP A 62 5.78 -16.59 11.40
N LYS A 63 6.92 -16.37 12.08
CA LYS A 63 8.24 -16.80 11.60
C LYS A 63 8.37 -18.33 11.42
N ASP A 64 7.52 -19.11 12.09
CA ASP A 64 7.51 -20.58 12.06
C ASP A 64 6.40 -21.10 11.12
N MET A 65 5.85 -20.22 10.27
CA MET A 65 4.75 -20.50 9.34
C MET A 65 3.45 -20.96 10.01
N GLN A 66 3.22 -20.56 11.26
CA GLN A 66 1.95 -20.82 11.94
C GLN A 66 0.99 -19.65 11.71
N GLY A 67 -0.26 -19.97 11.41
CA GLY A 67 -1.31 -18.98 11.24
C GLY A 67 -1.55 -18.21 12.54
N THR A 68 -1.49 -16.89 12.48
CA THR A 68 -1.66 -16.04 13.67
C THR A 68 -3.14 -15.80 14.00
N GLY A 69 -4.08 -16.25 13.14
CA GLY A 69 -5.49 -15.88 13.20
C GLY A 69 -5.77 -14.41 12.85
N LYS A 70 -4.74 -13.63 12.50
CA LYS A 70 -4.86 -12.26 12.00
C LYS A 70 -4.87 -12.26 10.48
N TYR A 71 -5.55 -11.28 9.90
CA TYR A 71 -5.70 -11.17 8.45
C TYR A 71 -5.28 -9.79 7.97
N THR A 72 -4.81 -9.72 6.73
CA THR A 72 -4.58 -8.46 6.02
C THR A 72 -5.31 -8.49 4.66
N PRO A 73 -5.87 -7.37 4.20
CA PRO A 73 -6.45 -7.30 2.87
C PRO A 73 -5.38 -7.20 1.80
N LYS A 74 -5.70 -7.74 0.64
CA LYS A 74 -5.00 -7.51 -0.62
C LYS A 74 -6.02 -7.13 -1.67
N VAL A 75 -5.77 -6.01 -2.33
CA VAL A 75 -6.62 -5.47 -3.39
C VAL A 75 -5.98 -5.85 -4.71
N ILE A 76 -6.68 -6.59 -5.54
CA ILE A 76 -6.17 -7.12 -6.81
C ILE A 76 -7.02 -6.52 -7.92
N TYR A 77 -6.39 -5.90 -8.92
CA TYR A 77 -7.15 -5.45 -10.09
C TYR A 77 -7.66 -6.65 -10.89
N ILE A 78 -8.89 -6.57 -11.36
CA ILE A 78 -9.52 -7.59 -12.19
C ILE A 78 -8.98 -7.48 -13.61
N ASP A 79 -8.59 -8.60 -14.22
CA ASP A 79 -7.89 -8.65 -15.51
C ASP A 79 -8.62 -7.91 -16.66
N ASN A 80 -9.96 -7.89 -16.65
CA ASN A 80 -10.75 -7.18 -17.67
C ASN A 80 -10.65 -5.65 -17.58
N TYR A 81 -10.11 -5.11 -16.48
CA TYR A 81 -9.97 -3.68 -16.22
C TYR A 81 -8.51 -3.20 -16.31
N ILE A 82 -7.53 -4.09 -16.50
CA ILE A 82 -6.14 -3.72 -16.71
C ILE A 82 -5.79 -3.72 -18.21
N PRO A 83 -4.91 -2.81 -18.68
CA PRO A 83 -4.46 -2.86 -20.08
C PRO A 83 -3.68 -4.16 -20.37
N ALA A 84 -3.75 -4.65 -21.61
CA ALA A 84 -3.28 -6.00 -21.98
C ALA A 84 -1.79 -6.29 -21.72
N ASN A 85 -0.96 -5.25 -21.62
CA ASN A 85 0.47 -5.35 -21.30
C ASN A 85 0.76 -5.19 -19.81
N TYR A 86 -0.23 -5.09 -18.94
CA TYR A 86 -0.07 -5.05 -17.49
C TYR A 86 -0.54 -6.35 -16.85
N SER A 87 0.12 -6.73 -15.77
CA SER A 87 -0.24 -7.89 -14.96
C SER A 87 0.15 -7.66 -13.49
N GLU A 88 -0.24 -8.56 -12.60
CA GLU A 88 0.19 -8.52 -11.19
C GLU A 88 -0.10 -7.18 -10.49
N THR A 89 -1.16 -6.48 -10.92
CA THR A 89 -1.51 -5.13 -10.43
C THR A 89 -2.29 -5.24 -9.13
N LYS A 90 -1.67 -4.86 -8.01
CA LYS A 90 -2.22 -5.07 -6.68
C LYS A 90 -1.73 -4.07 -5.64
N ILE A 91 -2.51 -3.93 -4.57
CA ILE A 91 -2.17 -3.20 -3.36
C ILE A 91 -2.19 -4.18 -2.18
N GLU A 92 -1.12 -4.21 -1.40
CA GLU A 92 -1.01 -5.06 -0.21
C GLU A 92 -0.79 -4.20 1.02
N PHE A 93 -1.35 -4.62 2.15
CA PHE A 93 -1.30 -3.87 3.39
C PHE A 93 -0.57 -4.65 4.48
N ASN A 94 0.11 -3.92 5.35
CA ASN A 94 0.78 -4.45 6.52
C ASN A 94 0.42 -3.61 7.75
N PHE A 95 -0.51 -4.13 8.57
CA PHE A 95 -1.02 -3.46 9.78
C PHE A 95 -0.31 -3.88 11.07
N ASP A 96 0.24 -5.10 11.10
CA ASP A 96 0.71 -5.76 12.33
C ASP A 96 2.24 -5.88 12.47
N SER A 97 3.03 -5.53 11.45
CA SER A 97 4.49 -5.67 11.52
C SER A 97 5.23 -4.42 12.01
N ILE A 98 6.52 -4.58 12.32
CA ILE A 98 7.45 -3.45 12.56
C ILE A 98 7.45 -2.49 11.37
N ASN A 99 7.27 -3.03 10.16
CA ASN A 99 7.20 -2.34 8.89
C ASN A 99 5.74 -2.09 8.50
N LYS A 100 5.03 -1.31 9.33
CA LYS A 100 3.67 -0.86 9.02
C LYS A 100 3.68 -0.05 7.72
N GLY A 101 2.83 -0.42 6.77
CA GLY A 101 2.84 0.21 5.46
C GLY A 101 1.95 -0.46 4.43
N MET A 102 2.03 0.03 3.20
CA MET A 102 1.34 -0.55 2.05
C MET A 102 2.29 -0.64 0.86
N SER A 103 2.10 -1.65 0.01
CA SER A 103 2.77 -1.76 -1.27
C SER A 103 1.77 -1.58 -2.41
N ILE A 104 2.20 -0.93 -3.47
CA ILE A 104 1.53 -0.88 -4.77
C ILE A 104 2.48 -1.52 -5.77
N ARG A 105 2.03 -2.57 -6.45
CA ARG A 105 2.85 -3.32 -7.41
C ARG A 105 2.11 -3.51 -8.71
N PHE A 106 2.84 -3.46 -9.82
CA PHE A 106 2.40 -3.96 -11.11
C PHE A 106 3.59 -4.51 -11.90
N GLU A 107 3.30 -5.35 -12.88
CA GLU A 107 4.23 -5.73 -13.94
C GLU A 107 3.74 -5.17 -15.27
N TRP A 108 4.66 -4.69 -16.08
CA TRP A 108 4.39 -4.18 -17.42
C TRP A 108 5.26 -4.91 -18.45
N LYS A 109 4.63 -5.66 -19.34
CA LYS A 109 5.29 -6.35 -20.45
C LYS A 109 5.68 -5.33 -21.53
N ALA A 110 6.95 -4.95 -21.54
CA ALA A 110 7.48 -3.98 -22.50
C ALA A 110 7.51 -4.57 -23.92
N ASN A 111 8.02 -5.81 -24.06
CA ASN A 111 8.04 -6.54 -25.33
C ASN A 111 8.25 -8.05 -25.07
N SER A 112 8.60 -8.82 -26.11
CA SER A 112 8.82 -10.26 -25.98
C SER A 112 10.10 -10.65 -25.23
N LYS A 113 11.02 -9.70 -24.98
CA LYS A 113 12.33 -9.93 -24.36
C LYS A 113 12.36 -9.60 -22.88
N PHE A 114 11.49 -8.72 -22.40
CA PHE A 114 11.45 -8.39 -20.97
C PHE A 114 10.13 -7.77 -20.51
N SER A 115 9.89 -7.89 -19.20
CA SER A 115 8.87 -7.19 -18.45
C SER A 115 9.52 -6.26 -17.40
N LEU A 116 8.83 -5.19 -17.05
CA LEU A 116 9.19 -4.27 -15.99
C LEU A 116 8.39 -4.64 -14.75
N TRP A 117 9.07 -4.77 -13.62
CA TRP A 117 8.47 -4.93 -12.32
C TRP A 117 8.58 -3.61 -11.56
N TYR A 118 7.46 -3.08 -11.11
CA TYR A 118 7.40 -1.85 -10.33
C TYR A 118 6.82 -2.14 -8.96
N LEU A 119 7.49 -1.62 -7.93
CA LEU A 119 7.00 -1.64 -6.56
C LEU A 119 7.13 -0.24 -5.97
N SER A 120 6.05 0.27 -5.40
CA SER A 120 6.09 1.37 -4.46
C SER A 120 5.75 0.85 -3.08
N TYR A 121 6.60 1.11 -2.10
CA TYR A 121 6.36 0.79 -0.71
C TYR A 121 6.24 2.07 0.12
N TYR A 122 5.09 2.24 0.76
CA TYR A 122 4.82 3.33 1.68
C TYR A 122 4.99 2.86 3.12
N ASN A 123 5.94 3.44 3.84
CA ASN A 123 6.12 3.21 5.27
C ASN A 123 5.28 4.21 6.08
N PHE A 124 4.29 3.71 6.81
CA PHE A 124 3.35 4.54 7.56
C PHE A 124 4.01 5.29 8.73
N LYS A 125 5.07 4.72 9.33
CA LYS A 125 5.76 5.34 10.48
C LYS A 125 6.64 6.51 10.06
N SER A 126 7.50 6.29 9.07
CA SER A 126 8.40 7.34 8.54
C SER A 126 7.71 8.27 7.55
N ARG A 127 6.53 7.88 7.03
CA ARG A 127 5.81 8.55 5.94
C ARG A 127 6.64 8.69 4.67
N THR A 128 7.46 7.69 4.37
CA THR A 128 8.31 7.66 3.17
C THR A 128 7.70 6.73 2.13
N LEU A 129 7.75 7.16 0.87
CA LEU A 129 7.42 6.33 -0.29
C LEU A 129 8.71 5.95 -1.01
N GLU A 130 9.07 4.69 -0.94
CA GLU A 130 10.21 4.11 -1.65
C GLU A 130 9.72 3.44 -2.92
N LYS A 131 10.46 3.62 -4.01
CA LYS A 131 10.10 3.08 -5.33
C LYS A 131 11.24 2.21 -5.82
N GLU A 132 10.90 1.00 -6.22
CA GLU A 132 11.81 0.06 -6.83
C GLU A 132 11.36 -0.28 -8.25
N LEU A 133 12.34 -0.43 -9.11
CA LEU A 133 12.18 -0.86 -10.49
C LEU A 133 13.12 -2.04 -10.73
N ALA A 134 12.62 -3.08 -11.39
CA ALA A 134 13.45 -4.19 -11.85
C ALA A 134 13.04 -4.63 -13.26
N ILE A 135 14.01 -5.16 -14.00
CA ILE A 135 13.76 -5.83 -15.27
C ILE A 135 13.67 -7.34 -15.03
N LEU A 136 12.63 -7.94 -15.59
CA LEU A 136 12.41 -9.37 -15.66
C LEU A 136 12.67 -9.79 -17.11
N GLU A 137 13.81 -10.42 -17.38
CA GLU A 137 14.12 -10.94 -18.72
C GLU A 137 13.19 -12.11 -19.08
N GLU A 138 12.79 -12.17 -20.35
CA GLU A 138 11.90 -13.20 -20.88
C GLU A 138 12.67 -14.12 -21.87
N PRO A 139 12.54 -15.45 -21.75
CA PRO A 139 11.70 -16.18 -20.80
C PRO A 139 12.23 -16.11 -19.36
N ARG A 140 11.31 -15.97 -18.41
CA ARG A 140 11.64 -15.82 -16.98
C ARG A 140 12.46 -17.00 -16.44
N LYS A 141 13.50 -16.67 -15.68
CA LYS A 141 14.16 -17.60 -14.77
C LYS A 141 13.76 -17.27 -13.34
N ALA A 142 13.35 -18.29 -12.58
CA ALA A 142 12.85 -18.09 -11.23
C ALA A 142 13.91 -17.42 -10.34
N GLY A 143 13.52 -16.33 -9.67
CA GLY A 143 14.40 -15.58 -8.79
C GLY A 143 15.38 -14.62 -9.47
N GLU A 144 15.39 -14.54 -10.81
CA GLU A 144 16.25 -13.61 -11.54
C GLU A 144 15.52 -12.29 -11.82
N TYR A 145 16.07 -11.20 -11.30
CA TYR A 145 15.62 -9.84 -11.56
C TYR A 145 16.83 -8.90 -11.63
N LEU A 146 16.84 -8.02 -12.63
CA LEU A 146 17.88 -7.02 -12.77
C LEU A 146 17.45 -5.72 -12.10
N LYS A 147 18.13 -5.36 -11.02
CA LYS A 147 17.89 -4.13 -10.23
C LYS A 147 19.00 -3.08 -10.35
N ASP A 148 20.10 -3.42 -11.03
CA ASP A 148 21.20 -2.49 -11.26
C ASP A 148 20.73 -1.27 -12.06
N GLU A 149 20.86 -0.08 -11.49
CA GLU A 149 20.22 1.12 -12.02
C GLU A 149 20.69 1.46 -13.43
N GLU A 150 21.99 1.33 -13.72
CA GLU A 150 22.56 1.61 -15.04
C GLU A 150 22.00 0.64 -16.09
N LYS A 151 22.02 -0.67 -15.79
CA LYS A 151 21.47 -1.68 -16.69
C LYS A 151 19.96 -1.52 -16.88
N VAL A 152 19.21 -1.24 -15.82
CA VAL A 152 17.77 -0.97 -15.90
C VAL A 152 17.50 0.24 -16.80
N ARG A 153 18.26 1.33 -16.65
CA ARG A 153 18.15 2.52 -17.52
C ARG A 153 18.42 2.18 -18.99
N ASP A 154 19.39 1.31 -19.27
CA ASP A 154 19.69 0.90 -20.64
C ASP A 154 18.56 0.08 -21.27
N TYR A 155 17.92 -0.80 -20.51
CA TYR A 155 16.69 -1.47 -20.94
C TYR A 155 15.57 -0.47 -21.28
N LEU A 156 15.36 0.52 -20.42
CA LEU A 156 14.31 1.53 -20.62
C LEU A 156 14.57 2.41 -21.85
N LYS A 157 15.81 2.82 -22.12
CA LYS A 157 16.14 3.60 -23.33
C LYS A 157 15.79 2.84 -24.61
N ASN A 158 15.96 1.52 -24.60
CA ASN A 158 15.75 0.64 -25.75
C ASN A 158 14.26 0.21 -25.94
N THR A 159 13.31 0.88 -25.28
CA THR A 159 11.86 0.66 -25.47
C THR A 159 11.19 1.65 -26.42
N THR A 160 11.94 2.62 -26.95
CA THR A 160 11.47 3.64 -27.92
C THR A 160 12.01 3.33 -29.31
#